data_AF-A0A2N5IBR8-F1
#
_entry.id   AF-A0A2N5IBR8-F1
#
_cell.length_a   1.000
_cell.length_b   1.000
_cell.length_c   1.000
_cell.angle_alpha   90.00
_cell.angle_beta   90.00
_cell.angle_gamma   90.00
#
_symmetry.space_group_name_H-M   'P 1'
#
loop_
_entity.id
_entity.type
_entity.pdbx_description
1 polymer ?
#
loop_
_entity_poly.entity_id
_entity_poly.type
_entity_poly.pdbx_seq_one_letter_code
_entity_poly.pdbx_strand_id
1 'polypeptide(L)'
;MSKIIKSQDIKDSPVAKQLEFYRNYFAGLHCELDGCGAELHSDWVIYKGERYCSDCFEWKWNDEKEKAEIEIEKMRKKIKELESEYDLQSE
;
A
#
# COMPACT_ATOMS: atom_id res chain seq x y z
N MET A 1 7.41 7.08 5.93
CA MET A 1 6.26 7.97 5.68
C MET A 1 5.86 7.82 4.22
N SER A 2 4.60 7.49 3.93
CA SER A 2 4.05 7.46 2.57
C SER A 2 3.80 8.89 2.07
N LYS A 3 4.04 9.14 0.77
CA LYS A 3 3.74 10.41 0.11
C LYS A 3 2.64 10.17 -0.93
N ILE A 4 1.56 10.93 -0.84
CA ILE A 4 0.44 10.89 -1.78
C ILE A 4 0.61 12.02 -2.78
N ILE A 5 0.50 11.71 -4.08
CA ILE A 5 0.46 12.68 -5.16
C ILE A 5 -0.98 12.68 -5.69
N LYS A 6 -1.72 13.76 -5.45
CA LYS A 6 -3.11 13.87 -5.87
C LYS A 6 -3.19 14.46 -7.27
N SER A 7 -3.91 13.81 -8.17
CA SER A 7 -4.24 14.32 -9.51
C SER A 7 -4.91 15.70 -9.45
N GLN A 8 -5.68 15.95 -8.39
CA GLN A 8 -6.38 17.20 -8.14
C GLN A 8 -5.44 18.40 -7.97
N ASP A 9 -4.19 18.18 -7.57
CA ASP A 9 -3.21 19.26 -7.40
C ASP A 9 -2.69 19.79 -8.74
N ILE A 10 -2.89 19.04 -9.83
CA ILE A 10 -2.45 19.44 -11.17
C ILE A 10 -3.59 19.53 -12.20
N LYS A 11 -4.80 19.06 -11.87
CA LYS A 11 -5.94 18.99 -12.80
C LYS A 11 -6.32 20.34 -13.43
N ASP A 12 -6.07 21.43 -12.72
CA ASP A 12 -6.40 22.80 -13.16
C ASP A 12 -5.26 23.45 -13.99
N SER A 13 -4.12 22.77 -14.10
CA SER A 13 -3.01 23.20 -14.97
C SER A 13 -3.33 22.88 -16.44
N PRO A 14 -2.76 23.62 -17.41
CA PRO A 14 -2.85 23.25 -18.83
C PRO A 14 -2.42 21.80 -19.09
N VAL A 15 -3.10 21.10 -20.01
CA VAL A 15 -2.84 19.69 -20.35
C VAL A 15 -1.36 19.40 -20.60
N ALA A 16 -0.65 20.29 -21.30
CA ALA A 16 0.79 20.15 -21.53
C ALA A 16 1.61 20.10 -20.23
N LYS A 17 1.26 20.90 -19.22
CA LYS A 17 1.91 20.88 -17.90
C LYS A 17 1.55 19.65 -17.09
N GLN A 18 0.31 19.16 -17.21
CA GLN A 18 -0.09 17.90 -16.58
C GLN A 18 0.72 16.74 -17.16
N LEU A 19 0.83 16.66 -18.49
CA LEU A 19 1.63 15.67 -19.19
C LEU A 19 3.11 15.78 -18.84
N GLU A 20 3.67 16.99 -18.76
CA GLU A 20 5.06 17.21 -18.32
C GLU A 20 5.28 16.80 -16.87
N PHE A 21 4.35 17.12 -15.96
CA PHE A 21 4.40 16.68 -14.57
C PHE A 21 4.40 15.16 -14.50
N TYR A 22 3.45 14.50 -15.14
CA TYR A 22 3.37 13.04 -15.10
C TYR A 22 4.56 12.39 -15.79
N ARG A 23 5.09 12.98 -16.87
CA ARG A 23 6.32 12.52 -17.51
C ARG A 23 7.53 12.69 -16.59
N ASN A 24 7.69 13.82 -15.93
CA ASN A 24 8.86 14.02 -15.07
C ASN A 24 8.80 13.18 -13.78
N TYR A 25 7.60 12.98 -13.23
CA TYR A 25 7.41 12.22 -12.00
C TYR A 25 7.25 10.71 -12.23
N PHE A 26 6.76 10.30 -13.41
CA PHE A 26 6.39 8.91 -13.70
C PHE A 26 6.85 8.40 -15.09
N ALA A 27 7.59 9.16 -15.92
CA ALA A 27 8.08 8.60 -17.18
C ALA A 27 9.05 7.45 -16.93
N GLY A 28 8.73 6.31 -17.54
CA GLY A 28 9.45 5.06 -17.34
C GLY A 28 9.12 4.35 -16.03
N LEU A 29 8.17 4.87 -15.24
CA LEU A 29 7.69 4.26 -14.01
C LEU A 29 6.31 3.68 -14.26
N HIS A 30 6.16 2.39 -13.97
CA HIS A 30 4.89 1.69 -14.03
C HIS A 30 4.37 1.48 -12.60
N CYS A 31 3.07 1.26 -12.46
CA CYS A 31 2.57 0.69 -11.23
C CYS A 31 3.29 -0.65 -11.02
N GLU A 32 3.79 -0.89 -9.81
CA GLU A 32 4.54 -2.12 -9.49
C GLU A 32 3.63 -3.37 -9.44
N LEU A 33 2.31 -3.19 -9.53
CA LEU A 33 1.36 -4.29 -9.71
C LEU A 33 1.20 -4.60 -11.21
N ASP A 34 1.64 -5.79 -11.60
CA ASP A 34 1.52 -6.31 -12.96
C ASP A 34 0.08 -6.25 -13.47
N GLY A 35 -0.11 -5.77 -14.70
CA GLY A 35 -1.42 -5.65 -15.34
C GLY A 35 -2.25 -4.43 -14.90
N CYS A 36 -1.73 -3.59 -14.00
CA CYS A 36 -2.34 -2.32 -13.62
C CYS A 36 -2.19 -1.31 -14.78
N GLY A 37 -3.07 -1.42 -15.79
CA GLY A 37 -3.14 -0.54 -16.97
C GLY A 37 -3.67 0.87 -16.66
N ALA A 38 -3.45 1.36 -15.44
CA ALA A 38 -3.92 2.66 -14.99
C ALA A 38 -3.26 3.77 -15.82
N GLU A 39 -4.09 4.57 -16.47
CA GLU A 39 -3.66 5.70 -17.27
C GLU A 39 -3.19 6.86 -16.36
N LEU A 40 -2.52 7.85 -16.97
CA LEU A 40 -1.85 8.98 -16.30
C LEU A 40 -2.74 9.83 -15.37
N HIS A 41 -4.04 9.60 -15.33
CA HIS A 41 -5.04 10.43 -14.65
C HIS A 41 -5.44 9.90 -13.27
N SER A 42 -4.94 8.73 -12.85
CA SER A 42 -5.17 8.18 -11.52
C SER A 42 -4.30 8.87 -10.45
N ASP A 43 -4.79 8.91 -9.20
CA ASP A 43 -3.96 9.28 -8.06
C ASP A 43 -2.85 8.25 -7.84
N TRP A 44 -1.68 8.70 -7.38
CA TRP A 44 -0.51 7.83 -7.16
C TRP A 44 -0.05 7.86 -5.70
N VAL A 45 0.32 6.69 -5.21
CA VAL A 45 0.78 6.44 -3.84
C VAL A 45 2.19 5.86 -3.87
N ILE A 46 3.11 6.48 -3.14
CA ILE A 46 4.44 5.92 -2.87
C ILE A 46 4.41 5.28 -1.48
N TYR A 47 4.54 3.95 -1.45
CA TYR A 47 4.47 3.15 -0.23
C TYR A 47 5.65 2.17 -0.17
N LYS A 48 6.41 2.19 0.93
CA LYS A 48 7.62 1.37 1.13
C LYS A 48 8.65 1.42 -0.02
N GLY A 49 8.71 2.54 -0.74
CA GLY A 49 9.61 2.73 -1.89
C GLY A 49 9.02 2.26 -3.23
N GLU A 50 7.88 1.57 -3.19
CA GLU A 50 7.14 1.13 -4.36
C GLU A 50 6.05 2.14 -4.74
N ARG A 51 5.60 2.09 -5.98
CA ARG A 51 4.66 3.06 -6.56
C ARG A 51 3.41 2.35 -7.05
N TYR A 52 2.27 2.88 -6.65
CA TYR A 52 0.96 2.32 -6.95
C TYR A 52 0.02 3.41 -7.45
N CYS A 53 -0.90 3.08 -8.36
CA CYS A 53 -2.11 3.90 -8.47
C CYS A 53 -2.98 3.66 -7.22
N SER A 54 -3.92 4.57 -6.95
CA SER A 54 -4.82 4.49 -5.78
C SER A 54 -5.49 3.13 -5.62
N ASP A 55 -6.02 2.58 -6.70
CA ASP A 55 -6.82 1.34 -6.66
C ASP A 55 -5.93 0.12 -6.40
N CYS A 56 -4.77 0.10 -7.07
CA CYS A 56 -3.74 -0.91 -6.86
C CYS A 56 -3.13 -0.81 -5.43
N PHE A 57 -3.04 0.40 -4.87
CA PHE A 57 -2.64 0.59 -3.47
C PHE A 57 -3.68 0.08 -2.48
N GLU A 58 -4.97 0.33 -2.72
CA GLU A 58 -6.05 -0.17 -1.85
C GLU A 58 -6.06 -1.70 -1.78
N TRP A 59 -5.87 -2.36 -2.94
CA TRP A 59 -5.69 -3.80 -3.01
C TRP A 59 -4.48 -4.28 -2.19
N LYS A 60 -3.30 -3.68 -2.41
CA LYS A 60 -2.08 -4.04 -1.65
C LYS A 60 -2.26 -3.82 -0.15
N TRP A 61 -2.90 -2.72 0.23
CA TRP A 61 -3.16 -2.39 1.63
C TRP A 61 -4.07 -3.43 2.30
N ASN A 62 -5.13 -3.85 1.62
CA ASN A 62 -6.04 -4.87 2.15
C ASN A 62 -5.35 -6.24 2.28
N ASP A 63 -4.53 -6.65 1.31
CA ASP A 63 -3.73 -7.88 1.39
C ASP A 63 -2.71 -7.85 2.55
N GLU A 64 -1.97 -6.74 2.70
CA GLU A 64 -1.04 -6.58 3.84
C GLU A 64 -1.78 -6.61 5.18
N LYS A 65 -2.96 -5.98 5.25
CA LYS A 65 -3.80 -5.96 6.46
C LYS A 65 -4.29 -7.35 6.83
N GLU A 66 -4.79 -8.13 5.87
CA GLU A 66 -5.26 -9.49 6.10
C GLU A 66 -4.13 -10.40 6.60
N LYS A 67 -2.94 -10.30 5.99
CA LYS A 67 -1.75 -11.03 6.46
C LYS A 67 -1.38 -10.67 7.90
N ALA A 68 -1.41 -9.39 8.24
CA ALA A 68 -1.13 -8.93 9.60
C ALA A 68 -2.17 -9.44 10.61
N GLU A 69 -3.45 -9.47 10.24
CA GLU A 69 -4.52 -10.01 11.10
C GLU A 69 -4.34 -11.51 11.38
N ILE A 70 -3.95 -12.29 10.36
CA ILE A 70 -3.62 -13.72 10.52
C ILE A 70 -2.42 -13.91 11.46
N GLU A 71 -1.37 -13.09 11.33
CA GLU A 71 -0.21 -13.15 12.22
C GLU A 71 -0.56 -12.80 13.67
N ILE A 72 -1.41 -11.79 13.88
CA ILE A 72 -1.92 -11.41 15.21
C ILE A 72 -2.68 -12.57 15.84
N GLU A 73 -3.55 -13.26 15.09
CA GLU A 73 -4.30 -14.40 15.61
C GLU A 73 -3.38 -15.57 16.01
N LYS A 74 -2.39 -15.89 15.17
CA LYS A 74 -1.37 -16.90 15.49
C LYS A 74 -0.61 -16.54 16.76
N MET A 75 -0.18 -15.29 16.92
CA MET A 75 0.51 -14.84 18.12
C MET A 75 -0.38 -14.92 19.36
N ARG A 76 -1.66 -14.53 19.25
CA ARG A 76 -2.64 -14.65 20.34
C ARG A 76 -2.83 -16.09 20.79
N LYS A 77 -2.89 -17.03 19.84
CA LYS A 77 -2.98 -18.47 20.16
C LYS A 77 -1.74 -18.94 20.93
N LYS A 78 -0.55 -18.56 20.45
CA LYS A 78 0.72 -18.92 21.11
C LYS A 78 0.85 -18.35 22.52
N ILE A 79 0.39 -17.11 22.74
CA ILE A 79 0.35 -16.50 24.08
C ILE A 79 -0.51 -17.34 25.02
N LYS A 80 -1.73 -17.72 24.59
CA LYS A 80 -2.63 -18.55 25.42
C LYS A 80 -2.05 -19.92 25.75
N GLU A 81 -1.36 -20.54 24.79
CA GLU A 81 -0.68 -21.82 25.01
C GLU A 81 0.43 -21.66 26.07
N LEU A 82 1.27 -20.63 25.96
CA LEU A 82 2.32 -20.35 26.93
C LEU A 82 1.80 -19.97 28.32
N GLU A 83 0.70 -19.20 28.39
CA GLU A 83 0.03 -18.89 29.66
C GLU A 83 -0.47 -20.17 30.33
N SER A 84 -1.13 -21.06 29.59
CA SER A 84 -1.60 -22.34 30.12
C SER A 84 -0.46 -23.24 30.56
N GLU A 85 0.67 -23.28 29.83
CA GLU A 85 1.84 -24.04 30.24
C GLU A 85 2.46 -23.49 31.52
N TYR A 86 2.52 -22.16 31.66
CA TYR A 86 3.03 -21.52 32.87
C TYR A 86 2.16 -21.83 34.09
N ASP A 87 0.84 -21.73 33.93
CA ASP A 87 -0.11 -22.04 35.01
C ASP A 87 0.06 -23.50 35.49
N LEU A 88 0.20 -24.46 34.56
CA LEU A 88 0.44 -25.88 34.86
C LEU A 88 1.80 -26.18 35.52
N GLN A 89 2.79 -25.29 35.38
CA GLN A 89 4.09 -25.42 36.06
C GLN A 89 4.10 -24.78 37.45
N SER A 90 3.08 -23.99 37.78
CA SER A 90 2.96 -23.27 39.05
C SER A 90 2.11 -23.99 40.12
N GLU A 91 1.51 -25.13 39.75
CA GLU A 91 0.81 -26.09 40.62
C GLU A 91 1.75 -27.24 41.06
#